data_AF-A0A2V1GV44-F1
#
_entry.id   AF-A0A2V1GV44-F1
#
_cell.length_a   1.000
_cell.length_b   1.000
_cell.length_c   1.000
_cell.angle_alpha   90.00
_cell.angle_beta   90.00
_cell.angle_gamma   90.00
#
_symmetry.space_group_name_H-M   'P 1'
#
loop_
_entity.id
_entity.type
_entity.pdbx_description
1 polymer ?
#
loop_
_entity_poly.entity_id
_entity_poly.type
_entity_poly.pdbx_seq_one_letter_code
_entity_poly.pdbx_strand_id
1 'polypeptide(L)'
;MIKLGSLMLDDTDKKRAKKTSRIPGAHKIKDKASGNYINGQQLVFLVLVTDTITVPVGFRFYVPDPKLSAWRKQNKKLKDQGVAKRLRPCAPAPDYKKHPTLQMLGLEMIQQFTEQFPNITIKSVLANALYGIRSFMDQAAAITGQNQVVSQLRANQKVLSKNSSVSLRDYFLRSQGVEQPW
;
A
#
# COMPACT_ATOMS: atom_id res chain seq x y z
N MET A 1 29.50 10.96 -2.41
CA MET A 1 28.69 10.75 -1.19
C MET A 1 27.26 11.16 -1.50
N ILE A 2 26.27 10.31 -1.18
CA ILE A 2 24.85 10.64 -1.42
C ILE A 2 24.39 11.62 -0.34
N LYS A 3 23.76 12.73 -0.75
CA LYS A 3 23.23 13.76 0.17
C LYS A 3 21.74 14.01 -0.02
N LEU A 4 21.16 13.51 -1.10
CA LEU A 4 19.86 13.92 -1.61
C LEU A 4 19.24 12.77 -2.39
N GLY A 5 17.94 12.57 -2.24
CA GLY A 5 17.21 11.59 -3.04
C GLY A 5 15.72 11.55 -2.74
N SER A 6 14.99 10.75 -3.50
CA SER A 6 13.58 10.48 -3.31
C SER A 6 13.39 9.03 -2.88
N LEU A 7 12.48 8.81 -1.94
CA LEU A 7 12.11 7.48 -1.49
C LEU A 7 10.97 6.97 -2.37
N MET A 8 11.13 5.79 -2.96
CA MET A 8 10.10 5.12 -3.74
C MET A 8 9.63 3.86 -3.02
N LEU A 9 8.33 3.77 -2.75
CA LEU A 9 7.67 2.59 -2.18
C LEU A 9 6.87 1.86 -3.24
N ASP A 10 7.07 0.55 -3.30
CA ASP A 10 6.26 -0.33 -4.12
C ASP A 10 6.05 -1.68 -3.44
N ASP A 11 5.02 -2.40 -3.87
CA ASP A 11 4.68 -3.72 -3.35
C ASP A 11 4.55 -4.73 -4.49
N THR A 12 4.93 -5.97 -4.19
CA THR A 12 4.88 -7.04 -5.18
C THR A 12 4.48 -8.37 -4.56
N ASP A 13 3.75 -9.13 -5.36
CA ASP A 13 3.29 -10.46 -5.06
C ASP A 13 4.22 -11.48 -5.70
N LYS A 14 4.71 -12.45 -4.91
CA LYS A 14 5.54 -13.54 -5.42
C LYS A 14 4.86 -14.89 -5.20
N LYS A 15 4.57 -15.59 -6.29
CA LYS A 15 4.02 -16.95 -6.27
C LYS A 15 4.98 -17.90 -5.56
N ARG A 16 4.42 -18.86 -4.83
CA ARG A 16 5.14 -19.93 -4.15
C ARG A 16 4.52 -21.29 -4.49
N ALA A 17 5.20 -22.36 -4.09
CA ALA A 17 4.66 -23.71 -4.19
C ALA A 17 3.31 -23.82 -3.45
N LYS A 18 2.45 -24.76 -3.87
CA LYS A 18 1.12 -24.97 -3.25
C LYS A 18 1.22 -25.20 -1.73
N LYS A 19 2.26 -25.91 -1.29
CA LYS A 19 2.63 -26.11 0.10
C LYS A 19 4.00 -25.47 0.33
N THR A 20 4.05 -24.50 1.23
CA THR A 20 5.29 -23.80 1.61
C THR A 20 5.34 -23.73 3.12
N SER A 21 6.23 -24.52 3.74
CA SER A 21 6.39 -24.56 5.20
C SER A 21 7.66 -23.84 5.68
N ARG A 22 8.65 -23.66 4.80
CA ARG A 22 9.98 -23.13 5.16
C ARG A 22 10.16 -21.63 4.89
N ILE A 23 9.24 -21.01 4.14
CA ILE A 23 9.31 -19.57 3.83
C ILE A 23 8.29 -18.86 4.73
N PRO A 24 8.73 -18.01 5.67
CA PRO A 24 7.83 -17.30 6.56
C PRO A 24 6.97 -16.30 5.78
N GLY A 25 5.77 -16.02 6.28
CA GLY A 25 4.86 -15.05 5.67
C GLY A 25 4.19 -15.50 4.37
N ALA A 26 4.36 -16.76 3.96
CA ALA A 26 3.60 -17.32 2.85
C ALA A 26 2.11 -17.46 3.23
N HIS A 27 1.22 -16.96 2.36
CA HIS A 27 -0.22 -16.98 2.57
C HIS A 27 -0.98 -16.98 1.23
N LYS A 28 -2.31 -17.03 1.30
CA LYS A 28 -3.16 -16.95 0.11
C LYS A 28 -3.23 -15.53 -0.42
N ILE A 29 -2.75 -15.34 -1.64
CA ILE A 29 -2.79 -14.07 -2.37
C ILE A 29 -3.69 -14.21 -3.59
N LYS A 30 -4.29 -13.11 -4.03
CA LYS A 30 -5.11 -13.11 -5.25
C LYS A 30 -4.18 -13.11 -6.47
N ASP A 31 -4.34 -14.12 -7.32
CA ASP A 31 -3.67 -14.17 -8.60
C ASP A 31 -4.40 -13.24 -9.58
N LYS A 32 -3.71 -12.18 -10.01
CA LYS A 32 -4.29 -11.15 -10.88
C LYS A 32 -4.64 -11.70 -12.26
N ALA A 33 -3.89 -12.69 -12.76
CA ALA A 33 -4.11 -13.26 -14.08
C ALA A 33 -5.33 -14.20 -14.13
N SER A 34 -5.44 -15.13 -13.17
CA SER A 34 -6.55 -16.10 -13.16
C SER A 34 -7.77 -15.65 -12.35
N GLY A 35 -7.66 -14.59 -11.55
CA GLY A 35 -8.69 -14.17 -10.59
C GLY A 35 -8.83 -15.07 -9.36
N ASN A 36 -8.16 -16.22 -9.33
CA ASN A 36 -8.18 -17.19 -8.23
C ASN A 36 -7.20 -16.83 -7.12
N TYR A 37 -7.15 -17.64 -6.06
CA TYR A 37 -6.17 -17.49 -4.98
C TYR A 37 -5.06 -18.54 -5.08
N ILE A 38 -3.81 -18.07 -5.06
CA ILE A 38 -2.60 -18.90 -5.07
C ILE A 38 -1.88 -18.80 -3.73
N ASN A 39 -1.00 -19.76 -3.45
CA ASN A 39 -0.06 -19.59 -2.35
C ASN A 39 1.07 -18.67 -2.82
N GLY A 40 1.38 -17.66 -2.03
CA GLY A 40 2.39 -16.66 -2.38
C GLY A 40 2.86 -15.89 -1.17
N GLN A 41 3.60 -14.82 -1.43
CA GLN A 41 4.15 -13.93 -0.41
C GLN A 41 4.07 -12.51 -0.95
N GLN A 42 3.64 -11.57 -0.10
CA GLN A 42 3.58 -10.16 -0.44
C GLN A 42 4.73 -9.44 0.25
N LEU A 43 5.36 -8.53 -0.49
CA LEU A 43 6.59 -7.85 -0.12
C LEU A 43 6.40 -6.35 -0.42
N VAL A 44 6.77 -5.50 0.53
CA VAL A 44 6.93 -4.05 0.34
C VAL A 44 8.41 -3.75 0.29
N PHE A 45 8.86 -2.98 -0.69
CA PHE A 45 10.26 -2.57 -0.79
C PHE A 45 10.36 -1.05 -0.93
N LEU A 46 11.43 -0.53 -0.34
CA LEU A 46 11.78 0.89 -0.38
C LEU A 46 13.10 1.05 -1.12
N VAL A 47 13.10 2.00 -2.04
CA VAL A 47 14.24 2.31 -2.89
C VAL A 47 14.58 3.78 -2.73
N LEU A 48 15.86 4.10 -2.58
CA LEU A 48 16.37 5.46 -2.68
C LEU A 48 16.77 5.74 -4.12
N VAL A 49 16.14 6.73 -4.72
CA VAL A 49 16.46 7.21 -6.06
C VAL A 49 17.21 8.53 -5.94
N THR A 50 18.42 8.58 -6.48
CA THR A 50 19.25 9.79 -6.55
C THR A 50 19.42 10.22 -8.00
N ASP A 51 20.13 11.32 -8.23
CA ASP A 51 20.40 11.82 -9.57
C ASP A 51 21.33 10.88 -10.38
N THR A 52 22.02 9.94 -9.71
CA THR A 52 23.02 9.06 -10.33
C THR A 52 22.72 7.58 -10.21
N ILE A 53 22.15 7.14 -9.08
CA ILE A 53 21.93 5.72 -8.80
C ILE A 53 20.60 5.48 -8.08
N THR A 54 20.09 4.27 -8.27
CA THR A 54 18.91 3.74 -7.61
C THR A 54 19.31 2.57 -6.72
N VAL A 55 19.08 2.68 -5.43
CA VAL A 55 19.56 1.70 -4.44
C VAL A 55 18.39 1.16 -3.62
N PRO A 56 18.20 -0.17 -3.52
CA PRO A 56 17.22 -0.73 -2.59
C PRO A 56 17.71 -0.50 -1.15
N VAL A 57 16.89 0.16 -0.33
CA VAL A 57 17.26 0.54 1.05
C VAL A 57 16.46 -0.20 2.11
N GLY A 58 15.43 -0.96 1.72
CA GLY A 58 14.76 -1.86 2.64
C GLY A 58 13.67 -2.70 2.00
N PHE A 59 13.24 -3.73 2.73
CA PHE A 59 12.04 -4.50 2.40
C PHE A 59 11.37 -5.07 3.65
N ARG A 60 10.06 -5.33 3.58
CA ARG A 60 9.27 -6.03 4.61
C ARG A 60 8.34 -7.04 3.97
N PHE A 61 8.07 -8.13 4.68
CA PHE A 61 7.05 -9.09 4.28
C PHE A 61 5.73 -8.78 4.96
N TYR A 62 4.66 -8.76 4.17
CA TYR A 62 3.31 -8.66 4.72
C TYR A 62 2.80 -10.04 5.13
N VAL A 63 2.28 -10.11 6.36
CA VAL A 63 1.69 -11.30 6.94
C VAL A 63 0.28 -10.97 7.42
N PRO A 64 -0.78 -11.50 6.79
CA PRO A 64 -2.13 -11.19 7.20
C PRO A 64 -2.44 -11.76 8.58
N ASP A 65 -3.27 -11.06 9.34
CA ASP A 65 -3.76 -11.54 10.63
C ASP A 65 -4.50 -12.88 10.44
N PRO A 66 -4.07 -13.97 11.12
CA PRO A 66 -4.66 -15.29 10.95
C PRO A 66 -6.10 -15.36 11.45
N LYS A 67 -6.46 -14.62 12.51
CA LYS A 67 -7.82 -14.58 13.06
C LYS A 67 -8.76 -13.89 12.08
N LEU A 68 -8.35 -12.75 11.53
CA LEU A 68 -9.11 -12.06 10.48
C LEU A 68 -9.23 -12.90 9.21
N SER A 69 -8.16 -13.60 8.82
CA SER A 69 -8.16 -14.48 7.65
C SER A 69 -9.13 -15.64 7.81
N ALA A 70 -9.14 -16.29 8.98
CA ALA A 70 -10.09 -17.34 9.32
C ALA A 70 -11.53 -16.82 9.31
N TRP A 71 -11.77 -15.66 9.94
CA TRP A 71 -13.08 -15.01 9.94
C TRP A 71 -13.56 -14.68 8.52
N ARG A 72 -12.72 -14.07 7.66
CA ARG A 72 -13.08 -13.77 6.26
C ARG A 72 -13.49 -15.02 5.49
N LYS A 73 -12.79 -16.15 5.71
CA LYS A 73 -13.10 -17.43 5.08
C LYS A 73 -14.46 -17.96 5.53
N GLN A 74 -14.77 -17.91 6.83
CA GLN A 74 -16.06 -18.34 7.36
C GLN A 74 -17.19 -17.41 6.91
N ASN A 75 -16.97 -16.10 6.98
CA ASN A 75 -17.95 -15.09 6.56
C ASN A 75 -18.29 -15.21 5.06
N LYS A 76 -17.29 -15.54 4.22
CA LYS A 76 -17.53 -15.85 2.79
C LYS A 76 -18.43 -17.10 2.64
N LYS A 77 -18.13 -18.20 3.35
CA LYS A 77 -18.97 -19.41 3.32
C LYS A 77 -20.42 -19.11 3.71
N LEU A 78 -20.64 -18.37 4.80
CA LEU A 78 -21.98 -18.00 5.26
C LEU A 78 -22.70 -17.09 4.26
N LYS A 79 -21.97 -16.17 3.60
CA LYS A 79 -22.51 -15.35 2.51
C LYS A 79 -22.96 -16.22 1.33
N ASP A 80 -22.13 -17.18 0.94
CA ASP A 80 -22.41 -18.09 -0.17
C ASP A 80 -23.59 -19.04 0.16
N GLN A 81 -23.85 -19.32 1.43
CA GLN A 81 -25.03 -20.04 1.95
C GLN A 81 -26.29 -19.17 2.11
N GLY A 82 -26.25 -17.89 1.74
CA GLY A 82 -27.39 -16.98 1.84
C GLY A 82 -27.70 -16.46 3.25
N VAL A 83 -26.88 -16.77 4.27
CA VAL A 83 -27.09 -16.30 5.65
C VAL A 83 -27.08 -14.78 5.68
N ALA A 84 -28.08 -14.13 6.27
CA ALA A 84 -28.16 -12.67 6.36
C ALA A 84 -26.96 -12.06 7.12
N LYS A 85 -26.47 -10.87 6.71
CA LYS A 85 -25.29 -10.21 7.30
C LYS A 85 -25.37 -10.08 8.83
N ARG A 86 -26.57 -9.78 9.36
CA ARG A 86 -26.83 -9.64 10.81
C ARG A 86 -26.64 -10.93 11.62
N LEU A 87 -26.74 -12.10 10.97
CA LEU A 87 -26.57 -13.41 11.60
C LEU A 87 -25.14 -13.97 11.42
N ARG A 88 -24.27 -13.26 10.68
CA ARG A 88 -22.88 -13.68 10.49
C ARG A 88 -22.04 -13.19 11.69
N PRO A 89 -20.99 -13.93 12.08
CA PRO A 89 -20.13 -13.52 13.18
C PRO A 89 -19.52 -12.14 12.89
N CYS A 90 -19.40 -11.31 13.93
CA CYS A 90 -18.72 -10.03 13.83
C CYS A 90 -17.24 -10.21 13.50
N ALA A 91 -16.65 -9.24 12.81
CA ALA A 91 -15.22 -9.26 12.50
C ALA A 91 -14.41 -9.09 13.80
N PRO A 92 -13.35 -9.91 14.03
CA PRO A 92 -12.44 -9.67 15.14
C PRO A 92 -11.68 -8.35 14.93
N ALA A 93 -11.28 -7.71 16.03
CA ALA A 93 -10.42 -6.54 15.98
C ALA A 93 -9.06 -6.90 15.34
N PRO A 94 -8.53 -6.10 14.40
CA PRO A 94 -7.22 -6.35 13.81
C PRO A 94 -6.08 -6.20 14.84
N ASP A 95 -5.13 -7.15 14.86
CA ASP A 95 -3.88 -7.00 15.61
C ASP A 95 -2.82 -6.30 14.75
N TYR A 96 -2.91 -4.97 14.64
CA TYR A 96 -1.96 -4.18 13.83
C TYR A 96 -0.53 -4.18 14.37
N LYS A 97 -0.33 -4.53 15.65
CA LYS A 97 1.00 -4.62 16.25
C LYS A 97 1.76 -5.84 15.73
N LYS A 98 1.08 -6.98 15.54
CA LYS A 98 1.69 -8.21 15.00
C LYS A 98 1.52 -8.33 13.49
N HIS A 99 0.45 -7.77 12.95
CA HIS A 99 0.06 -7.88 11.54
C HIS A 99 -0.24 -6.50 10.96
N PRO A 100 0.79 -5.64 10.82
CA PRO A 100 0.64 -4.32 10.24
C PRO A 100 0.14 -4.41 8.80
N THR A 101 -0.54 -3.35 8.34
CA THR A 101 -0.92 -3.22 6.94
C THR A 101 0.31 -2.93 6.07
N LEU A 102 0.18 -3.10 4.75
CA LEU A 102 1.23 -2.72 3.79
C LEU A 102 1.62 -1.24 3.94
N GLN A 103 0.64 -0.35 4.19
CA GLN A 103 0.89 1.06 4.42
C GLN A 103 1.68 1.31 5.71
N MET A 104 1.35 0.61 6.80
CA MET A 104 2.09 0.73 8.06
C MET A 104 3.53 0.25 7.91
N LEU A 105 3.74 -0.88 7.21
CA LEU A 105 5.07 -1.36 6.88
C LEU A 105 5.86 -0.33 6.06
N GLY A 106 5.23 0.29 5.07
CA GLY A 106 5.86 1.36 4.29
C GLY A 106 6.26 2.57 5.14
N LEU A 107 5.39 3.02 6.05
CA LEU A 107 5.69 4.13 6.97
C LEU A 107 6.83 3.80 7.93
N GLU A 108 6.83 2.60 8.53
CA GLU A 108 7.94 2.14 9.38
C GLU A 108 9.27 2.12 8.62
N MET A 109 9.25 1.70 7.35
CA MET A 109 10.46 1.69 6.53
C MET A 109 10.98 3.10 6.20
N ILE A 110 10.07 4.03 5.88
CA ILE A 110 10.44 5.44 5.67
C ILE A 110 11.04 6.02 6.96
N GLN A 111 10.37 5.82 8.09
CA GLN A 111 10.82 6.32 9.39
C GLN A 111 12.20 5.79 9.76
N GLN A 112 12.41 4.48 9.65
CA GLN A 112 13.69 3.86 9.93
C GLN A 112 14.79 4.40 9.02
N PHE A 113 14.51 4.62 7.74
CA PHE A 113 15.48 5.21 6.82
C PHE A 113 15.86 6.64 7.23
N THR A 114 14.86 7.49 7.52
CA THR A 114 15.10 8.90 7.92
C THR A 114 15.87 9.01 9.24
N GLU A 115 15.60 8.12 10.19
CA GLU A 115 16.30 8.06 11.47
C GLU A 115 17.74 7.54 11.33
N GLN A 116 17.97 6.55 10.46
CA GLN A 116 19.29 5.95 10.25
C GLN A 116 20.21 6.81 9.37
N PHE A 117 19.64 7.58 8.44
CA PHE A 117 20.39 8.37 7.47
C PHE A 117 20.02 9.87 7.53
N PRO A 118 20.19 10.55 8.68
CA PRO A 118 19.78 11.95 8.84
C PRO A 118 20.56 12.92 7.94
N ASN A 119 21.72 12.49 7.43
CA ASN A 119 22.55 13.28 6.52
C ASN A 119 22.09 13.25 5.05
N ILE A 120 21.05 12.46 4.72
CA ILE A 120 20.45 12.39 3.39
C ILE A 120 19.13 13.15 3.44
N THR A 121 19.06 14.27 2.73
CA THR A 121 17.82 15.02 2.58
C THR A 121 16.88 14.26 1.65
N ILE A 122 15.71 13.89 2.15
CA ILE A 122 14.63 13.36 1.31
C ILE A 122 13.99 14.52 0.57
N LYS A 123 13.85 14.45 -0.75
CA LYS A 123 13.13 15.43 -1.58
C LYS A 123 11.65 15.14 -1.64
N SER A 124 11.33 13.87 -1.81
CA SER A 124 9.96 13.41 -2.01
C SER A 124 9.81 11.93 -1.68
N VAL A 125 8.56 11.55 -1.41
CA VAL A 125 8.14 10.15 -1.31
C VAL A 125 7.22 9.85 -2.48
N LEU A 126 7.59 8.88 -3.31
CA LEU A 126 6.75 8.38 -4.40
C LEU A 126 6.22 7.00 -4.03
N ALA A 127 4.94 6.77 -4.26
CA ALA A 127 4.31 5.51 -3.91
C ALA A 127 3.21 5.12 -4.91
N ASN A 128 2.92 3.83 -5.01
CA ASN A 128 1.84 3.34 -5.87
C ASN A 128 0.43 3.63 -5.29
N ALA A 129 -0.63 3.30 -6.04
CA ALA A 129 -2.02 3.60 -5.66
C ALA A 129 -2.52 3.00 -4.34
N LEU A 130 -1.81 2.03 -3.76
CA LEU A 130 -2.13 1.48 -2.44
C LEU A 130 -1.91 2.50 -1.32
N TYR A 131 -0.98 3.43 -1.53
CA TYR A 131 -0.50 4.40 -0.56
C TYR A 131 -1.19 5.77 -0.68
N GLY A 132 -2.04 5.98 -1.70
CA GLY A 132 -2.75 7.24 -1.97
C GLY A 132 -3.88 7.59 -1.00
N ILE A 133 -3.84 7.05 0.22
CA ILE A 133 -4.80 7.35 1.29
C ILE A 133 -4.27 8.50 2.15
N ARG A 134 -5.15 9.41 2.58
CA ARG A 134 -4.79 10.60 3.34
C ARG A 134 -3.88 10.29 4.54
N SER A 135 -4.25 9.30 5.35
CA SER A 135 -3.49 8.95 6.56
C SER A 135 -2.05 8.53 6.26
N PHE A 136 -1.79 7.87 5.14
CA PHE A 136 -0.43 7.52 4.74
C PHE A 136 0.33 8.77 4.26
N MET A 137 -0.29 9.56 3.38
CA MET A 137 0.34 10.75 2.78
C MET A 137 0.75 11.76 3.86
N ASP A 138 -0.17 12.05 4.81
CA ASP A 138 0.07 13.00 5.90
C ASP A 138 1.21 12.51 6.83
N GLN A 139 1.25 11.21 7.14
CA GLN A 139 2.32 10.64 7.98
C GLN A 139 3.68 10.59 7.27
N ALA A 140 3.71 10.22 5.99
CA ALA A 140 4.95 10.20 5.21
C ALA A 140 5.55 11.61 5.09
N ALA A 141 4.71 12.62 4.90
CA ALA A 141 5.13 14.01 4.87
C ALA A 141 5.72 14.45 6.22
N ALA A 142 5.04 14.11 7.32
CA ALA A 142 5.50 14.43 8.68
C ALA A 142 6.84 13.77 9.00
N ILE A 143 7.02 12.48 8.67
CA ILE A 143 8.26 11.73 8.92
C ILE A 143 9.44 12.32 8.15
N THR A 144 9.23 12.67 6.88
CA THR A 144 10.32 13.17 6.01
C THR A 144 10.59 14.66 6.17
N GLY A 145 9.71 15.39 6.87
CA GLY A 145 9.75 16.85 6.92
C GLY A 145 9.53 17.51 5.57
N GLN A 146 8.94 16.79 4.59
CA GLN A 146 8.72 17.26 3.23
C GLN A 146 7.26 17.13 2.83
N ASN A 147 6.76 18.11 2.07
CA ASN A 147 5.37 18.11 1.60
C ASN A 147 5.18 17.37 0.27
N GLN A 148 6.26 16.95 -0.40
CA GLN A 148 6.16 16.29 -1.69
C GLN A 148 5.99 14.77 -1.53
N VAL A 149 4.78 14.35 -1.19
CA VAL A 149 4.36 12.95 -1.23
C VAL A 149 3.46 12.75 -2.44
N VAL A 150 3.85 11.89 -3.37
CA VAL A 150 3.13 11.65 -4.62
C VAL A 150 2.70 10.19 -4.68
N SER A 151 1.40 9.98 -4.86
CA SER A 151 0.83 8.67 -5.10
C SER A 151 -0.22 8.73 -6.19
N GLN A 152 -0.39 7.63 -6.91
CA GLN A 152 -1.51 7.46 -7.82
C GLN A 152 -2.84 7.45 -7.03
N LEU A 153 -3.84 8.18 -7.53
CA LEU A 153 -5.20 8.19 -6.98
C LEU A 153 -6.11 7.28 -7.82
N ARG A 154 -7.14 6.71 -7.20
CA ARG A 154 -8.14 5.91 -7.92
C ARG A 154 -9.20 6.81 -8.56
N ALA A 155 -9.68 6.44 -9.74
CA ALA A 155 -10.70 7.20 -10.47
C ALA A 155 -11.99 7.44 -9.67
N ASN A 156 -12.34 6.52 -8.75
CA ASN A 156 -13.53 6.61 -7.90
C ASN A 156 -13.26 7.28 -6.54
N GLN A 157 -12.02 7.70 -6.26
CA GLN A 157 -11.69 8.41 -5.02
C GLN A 157 -12.36 9.78 -5.03
N LYS A 158 -12.89 10.19 -3.86
CA LYS A 158 -13.53 11.49 -3.70
C LYS A 158 -12.48 12.57 -3.47
N VAL A 159 -12.64 13.69 -4.17
CA VAL A 159 -11.83 14.90 -4.01
C VAL A 159 -12.74 16.09 -3.74
N LEU A 160 -12.25 17.05 -2.95
CA LEU A 160 -12.92 18.30 -2.72
C LEU A 160 -12.57 19.26 -3.86
N SER A 161 -13.57 19.74 -4.60
CA SER A 161 -13.43 20.74 -5.65
C SER A 161 -14.55 21.75 -5.56
N LYS A 162 -14.20 23.05 -5.47
CA LYS A 162 -15.15 24.16 -5.34
C LYS A 162 -16.24 23.89 -4.27
N ASN A 163 -15.82 23.48 -3.06
CA ASN A 163 -16.70 23.14 -1.94
C ASN A 163 -17.65 21.95 -2.15
N SER A 164 -17.43 21.14 -3.20
CA SER A 164 -18.21 19.94 -3.50
C SER A 164 -17.34 18.68 -3.53
N SER A 165 -17.90 17.55 -3.08
CA SER A 165 -17.23 16.25 -3.10
C SER A 165 -17.54 15.51 -4.40
N VAL A 166 -16.57 15.49 -5.32
CA VAL A 166 -16.71 14.87 -6.65
C VAL A 166 -15.80 13.66 -6.78
N SER A 167 -16.10 12.73 -7.70
CA SER A 167 -15.14 11.66 -8.00
C SER A 167 -13.95 12.23 -8.78
N LEU A 168 -12.79 11.62 -8.64
CA LEU A 168 -11.58 12.02 -9.37
C LEU A 168 -11.81 11.98 -10.90
N ARG A 169 -12.55 10.98 -11.38
CA ARG A 169 -12.98 10.88 -12.78
C ARG A 169 -13.77 12.12 -13.21
N ASP A 170 -14.80 12.49 -12.45
CA ASP A 170 -15.65 13.63 -12.79
C ASP A 170 -14.88 14.95 -12.72
N TYR A 171 -13.94 15.05 -11.78
CA TYR A 171 -13.06 16.20 -11.68
C TYR A 171 -12.25 16.39 -12.97
N PHE A 172 -11.53 15.37 -13.42
CA PHE A 172 -10.72 15.46 -14.65
C PHE A 172 -11.55 15.59 -15.91
N LEU A 173 -12.76 15.03 -15.97
CA LEU A 173 -13.69 15.25 -17.10
C LEU A 173 -14.12 16.72 -17.22
N ARG A 174 -14.25 17.43 -16.09
CA ARG A 174 -14.60 18.86 -16.06
C ARG A 174 -13.40 19.78 -16.27
N SER A 175 -12.20 19.28 -16.00
CA SER A 175 -10.93 20.00 -16.08
C SER A 175 -10.05 19.38 -17.15
N GLN A 176 -10.57 19.29 -18.38
CA GLN A 176 -9.80 18.78 -19.51
C GLN A 176 -8.54 19.62 -19.68
N GLY A 177 -7.40 18.94 -19.81
CA GLY A 177 -6.12 19.59 -20.08
C GLY A 177 -6.15 20.26 -21.44
N VAL A 178 -5.31 21.28 -21.61
CA VAL A 178 -5.09 21.92 -22.91
C VAL A 178 -4.25 20.96 -23.75
N GLU A 179 -4.66 20.71 -25.00
CA GLU A 179 -3.84 19.97 -25.96
C GLU A 179 -2.47 20.64 -26.07
N GLN A 180 -1.41 19.87 -25.86
CA GLN A 180 -0.05 20.34 -26.09
C GLN A 180 0.23 20.19 -27.59
N PRO A 181 0.57 21.27 -28.30
CA PRO A 181 1.10 21.13 -29.65
C PRO A 181 2.45 20.41 -29.54
N TRP A 182 2.57 19.27 -30.20
CA TRP A 182 3.82 18.53 -30.35
C TRP A 182 4.75 19.28 -31.31
#